data_AF-A0A920T4A6-F1
#
_entry.id   AF-A0A920T4A6-F1
#
_cell.length_a   1.000
_cell.length_b   1.000
_cell.length_c   1.000
_cell.angle_alpha   90.00
_cell.angle_beta   90.00
_cell.angle_gamma   90.00
#
_symmetry.space_group_name_H-M   'P 1'
#
loop_
_entity.id
_entity.type
_entity.pdbx_description
1 polymer ?
#
loop_
_entity_poly.entity_id
_entity_poly.type
_entity_poly.pdbx_seq_one_letter_code
_entity_poly.pdbx_strand_id
1 'polypeptide(L)'
;MVKQLQMQKAVYYVELRVVEYATSLPNVLKGESSDVSEGINCTMTHEPLGVVAGITPFNFPIMVPLWMIPLAITAGNTLSLNHRSRHHYPVCVLLNI
;
A
#
# COMPACT_ATOMS: atom_id res chain seq x y z
N MET A 1 -28.97 6.25 -11.84
CA MET A 1 -27.90 7.25 -11.65
C MET A 1 -27.52 7.44 -10.18
N VAL A 2 -28.48 7.73 -9.28
CA VAL A 2 -28.20 8.00 -7.85
C VAL A 2 -27.50 6.84 -7.11
N LYS A 3 -27.86 5.57 -7.38
CA LYS A 3 -27.21 4.39 -6.74
C LYS A 3 -25.72 4.24 -7.09
N GLN A 4 -25.32 4.53 -8.33
CA GLN A 4 -23.91 4.51 -8.76
C GLN A 4 -23.11 5.59 -8.02
N LEU A 5 -23.69 6.79 -7.86
CA LEU A 5 -23.06 7.89 -7.12
C LEU A 5 -22.85 7.56 -5.63
N GLN A 6 -23.80 6.87 -4.99
CA GLN A 6 -23.68 6.43 -3.60
C GLN A 6 -22.61 5.35 -3.43
N MET A 7 -22.49 4.43 -4.39
CA MET A 7 -21.44 3.42 -4.41
C MET A 7 -20.05 4.04 -4.55
N GLN A 8 -19.90 5.06 -5.42
CA GLN A 8 -18.65 5.81 -5.58
C GLN A 8 -18.27 6.59 -4.31
N LYS A 9 -19.26 7.17 -3.61
CA LYS A 9 -19.02 7.82 -2.31
C LYS A 9 -18.52 6.83 -1.26
N ALA A 10 -19.14 5.65 -1.16
CA ALA A 10 -18.71 4.62 -0.21
C ALA A 10 -17.26 4.19 -0.46
N VAL A 11 -16.88 3.97 -1.72
CA VAL A 11 -15.50 3.64 -2.11
C VAL A 11 -14.55 4.77 -1.73
N TYR A 12 -14.90 6.04 -1.99
CA TYR A 12 -14.08 7.19 -1.61
C TYR A 12 -13.80 7.24 -0.10
N TYR A 13 -14.80 7.00 0.75
CA TYR A 13 -14.60 6.96 2.20
C TYR A 13 -13.71 5.81 2.66
N VAL A 14 -13.79 4.65 2.00
CA VAL A 14 -12.90 3.52 2.30
C VAL A 14 -11.47 3.89 1.96
N GLU A 15 -11.22 4.46 0.78
CA GLU A 15 -9.87 4.88 0.39
C GLU A 15 -9.30 5.96 1.31
N LEU A 16 -10.13 6.92 1.74
CA LEU A 16 -9.69 7.98 2.64
C LEU A 16 -9.23 7.43 4.00
N ARG A 17 -9.91 6.40 4.52
CA ARG A 17 -9.48 5.66 5.71
C ARG A 17 -8.15 4.94 5.52
N VAL A 18 -7.89 4.42 4.32
CA VAL A 18 -6.59 3.77 4.01
C VAL A 18 -5.47 4.80 4.03
N VAL A 19 -5.71 6.01 3.51
CA VAL A 19 -4.73 7.11 3.57
C VAL A 19 -4.49 7.56 5.01
N GLU A 20 -5.55 7.72 5.81
CA GLU A 20 -5.43 8.03 7.25
C GLU A 20 -4.59 6.97 7.98
N TYR A 21 -4.83 5.68 7.70
CA TYR A 21 -4.03 4.58 8.25
C TYR A 21 -2.58 4.59 7.77
N ALA A 22 -2.34 4.85 6.47
CA ALA A 22 -0.99 4.92 5.93
C ALA A 22 -0.16 6.02 6.60
N THR A 23 -0.80 7.12 7.04
CA THR A 23 -0.12 8.24 7.71
C THR A 23 0.36 7.86 9.11
N SER A 24 -0.27 6.90 9.79
CA SER A 24 0.20 6.38 11.09
C SER A 24 1.19 5.21 10.98
N LEU A 25 1.39 4.68 9.78
CA LEU A 25 2.28 3.55 9.49
C LEU A 25 3.74 3.76 9.95
N PRO A 26 4.37 4.95 9.81
CA PRO A 26 5.75 5.15 10.25
C PRO A 26 5.96 4.93 11.75
N ASN A 27 4.92 5.17 12.55
CA ASN A 27 4.98 4.92 13.99
C ASN A 27 4.97 3.43 14.32
N VAL A 28 4.36 2.61 13.46
CA VAL A 28 4.33 1.14 13.59
C VAL A 28 5.62 0.52 13.06
N LEU A 29 6.24 1.12 12.04
CA LEU A 29 7.53 0.68 11.48
C LEU A 29 8.73 1.06 12.34
N LYS A 30 8.51 1.69 13.50
CA LYS A 30 9.57 2.06 14.43
C LYS A 30 10.17 0.78 15.02
N GLY A 31 11.42 0.53 14.66
CA GLY A 31 12.18 -0.61 15.14
C GLY A 31 12.27 -0.67 16.67
N GLU A 32 12.16 -1.88 17.22
CA GLU A 32 12.29 -2.12 18.66
C GLU A 32 13.71 -2.60 18.98
N SER A 33 14.27 -2.08 20.07
CA SER A 33 15.54 -2.52 20.63
C SER A 33 15.27 -3.22 21.96
N SER A 34 15.69 -4.47 22.08
CA SER A 34 15.55 -5.28 23.29
C SER A 34 16.91 -5.78 23.75
N ASP A 35 17.24 -5.51 25.01
CA ASP A 35 18.44 -6.06 25.65
C ASP A 35 18.16 -7.51 26.07
N VAL A 36 18.83 -8.46 25.41
CA VAL A 36 18.61 -9.91 25.63
C VAL A 36 19.56 -10.46 26.69
N SER A 37 20.74 -9.84 26.87
CA SER A 37 21.71 -10.19 27.91
C SER A 37 22.71 -9.05 28.18
N GLU A 38 23.53 -9.15 29.23
CA GLU A 38 24.57 -8.16 29.55
C GLU A 38 25.52 -7.96 28.36
N GLY A 39 25.49 -6.75 27.78
CA GLY A 39 26.31 -6.39 26.62
C GLY A 39 25.77 -6.84 25.25
N ILE A 40 24.60 -7.48 25.19
CA ILE A 40 23.99 -7.94 23.94
C ILE A 40 22.61 -7.28 23.76
N ASN A 41 22.55 -6.30 22.85
CA ASN A 41 21.33 -5.63 22.43
C ASN A 41 20.87 -6.17 21.06
N CYS A 42 19.63 -6.62 20.97
CA CYS A 42 18.99 -7.00 19.73
C CYS A 42 18.11 -5.85 19.23
N THR A 43 18.45 -5.31 18.06
CA THR A 43 17.69 -4.25 17.41
C THR A 43 17.00 -4.82 16.18
N MET A 44 15.69 -4.59 16.06
CA MET A 44 14.94 -4.88 14.84
C MET A 44 14.70 -3.56 14.10
N THR A 45 15.12 -3.47 12.85
CA THR A 45 14.91 -2.30 11.99
C THR A 45 14.11 -2.70 10.76
N HIS A 46 13.23 -1.81 10.30
CA HIS A 46 12.47 -1.99 9.06
C HIS A 46 13.01 -1.02 8.01
N GLU A 47 13.56 -1.56 6.93
CA GLU A 47 14.10 -0.78 5.81
C GLU A 47 13.19 -0.90 4.58
N PRO A 48 13.12 0.15 3.74
CA PRO A 48 12.37 0.11 2.49
C PRO A 48 12.98 -0.88 1.50
N LEU A 49 12.11 -1.54 0.72
CA LEU A 49 12.50 -2.46 -0.35
C LEU A 49 13.04 -1.73 -1.59
N GLY A 50 12.72 -0.44 -1.76
CA GLY A 50 13.16 0.37 -2.89
C GLY A 50 12.05 0.58 -3.92
N VAL A 51 12.19 0.03 -5.13
CA VAL A 51 11.24 0.23 -6.22
C VAL A 51 10.25 -0.94 -6.29
N VAL A 52 8.95 -0.65 -6.19
CA VAL A 52 7.86 -1.63 -6.24
C VAL A 52 6.96 -1.35 -7.44
N ALA A 53 6.53 -2.39 -8.17
CA ALA A 53 5.62 -2.25 -9.30
C ALA A 53 4.20 -2.72 -8.94
N GLY A 54 3.20 -1.89 -9.25
CA GLY A 54 1.78 -2.21 -9.07
C GLY A 54 1.07 -2.32 -10.41
N ILE A 55 0.30 -3.39 -10.60
CA ILE A 55 -0.52 -3.62 -11.80
C ILE A 55 -1.98 -3.58 -11.39
N THR A 56 -2.71 -2.54 -11.79
CA THR A 56 -4.12 -2.37 -11.43
C THR A 56 -5.07 -2.87 -12.53
N PRO A 57 -6.14 -3.60 -12.16
CA PRO A 57 -7.15 -4.05 -13.12
C PRO A 57 -8.06 -2.90 -13.56
N PHE A 58 -8.52 -2.95 -14.81
CA PHE A 58 -9.34 -1.88 -15.42
C PHE A 58 -10.70 -1.66 -14.74
N ASN A 59 -11.19 -2.64 -13.96
CA ASN A 59 -12.51 -2.58 -13.33
C ASN A 59 -12.61 -1.48 -12.27
N PHE A 60 -11.50 -1.16 -11.60
CA PHE A 60 -11.47 -0.21 -10.49
C PHE A 60 -10.25 0.72 -10.60
N PRO A 61 -10.32 1.74 -11.48
CA PRO A 61 -9.17 2.55 -11.85
C PRO A 61 -8.68 3.49 -10.75
N ILE A 62 -9.45 3.69 -9.68
CA ILE A 62 -9.09 4.60 -8.58
C ILE A 62 -8.94 3.84 -7.25
N MET A 63 -9.86 2.92 -6.94
CA MET A 63 -9.85 2.13 -5.70
C MET A 63 -8.54 1.34 -5.52
N VAL A 64 -8.15 0.57 -6.54
CA VAL A 64 -6.99 -0.35 -6.45
C VAL A 64 -5.63 0.36 -6.63
N PRO A 65 -5.54 1.58 -7.16
CA PRO A 65 -4.31 2.36 -6.96
C PRO A 65 -4.22 2.98 -5.55
N LEU A 66 -5.32 3.49 -5.02
CA LEU A 66 -5.30 4.32 -3.82
C LEU A 66 -5.03 3.55 -2.53
N TRP A 67 -5.24 2.23 -2.49
CA TRP A 67 -4.75 1.37 -1.40
C TRP A 67 -3.25 0.99 -1.52
N MET A 68 -2.64 1.05 -2.72
CA MET A 68 -1.22 0.63 -2.92
C MET A 68 -0.25 1.79 -2.81
N ILE A 69 -0.60 2.92 -3.42
CA ILE A 69 0.25 4.11 -3.48
C ILE A 69 0.62 4.65 -2.09
N PRO A 70 -0.33 4.97 -1.20
CA PRO A 70 0.01 5.61 0.07
C PRO A 70 0.80 4.66 0.99
N LEU A 71 0.49 3.36 1.00
CA LEU A 71 1.24 2.37 1.78
C LEU A 71 2.69 2.22 1.29
N ALA A 72 2.89 2.16 -0.03
CA ALA A 72 4.23 2.07 -0.59
C ALA A 72 5.05 3.33 -0.26
N ILE A 73 4.45 4.52 -0.40
CA ILE A 73 5.12 5.79 -0.14
C ILE A 73 5.48 5.95 1.35
N THR A 74 4.56 5.65 2.28
CA THR A 74 4.86 5.81 3.72
C THR A 74 5.83 4.76 4.25
N ALA A 75 5.94 3.60 3.59
CA ALA A 75 7.00 2.65 3.84
C ALA A 75 8.37 3.08 3.26
N GLY A 76 8.44 4.19 2.51
CA GLY A 76 9.69 4.68 1.88
C GLY A 76 10.00 4.05 0.53
N ASN A 77 9.05 3.34 -0.09
CA ASN A 77 9.21 2.71 -1.40
C ASN A 77 8.75 3.65 -2.53
N THR A 78 9.40 3.54 -3.69
CA THR A 78 8.96 4.19 -4.93
C THR A 78 8.04 3.24 -5.69
N LEU A 79 6.81 3.66 -5.99
CA LEU A 79 5.84 2.81 -6.70
C LEU A 79 5.74 3.18 -8.19
N SER A 80 5.97 2.22 -9.08
CA SER A 80 5.64 2.32 -10.51
C SER A 80 4.29 1.65 -10.79
N LEU A 81 3.29 2.42 -11.23
CA LEU A 81 1.94 1.91 -11.47
C LEU A 81 1.64 1.79 -12.96
N ASN A 82 1.23 0.59 -13.39
CA ASN A 82 0.76 0.34 -14.75
C ASN A 82 -0.71 -0.13 -14.77
N HIS A 83 -1.51 0.47 -15.66
CA HIS A 83 -2.90 0.07 -15.89
C HIS A 83 -2.98 -1.02 -16.97
N ARG A 84 -3.75 -2.09 -16.70
CA ARG A 84 -3.95 -3.18 -17.67
C ARG A 84 -5.03 -2.84 -18.69
N SER A 85 -4.77 -3.15 -19.96
CA SER A 85 -5.74 -3.05 -21.07
C SER A 85 -6.73 -4.23 -21.07
N ARG A 86 -7.97 -3.96 -21.50
CA ARG A 86 -9.20 -4.79 -21.45
C ARG A 86 -9.15 -6.26 -21.91
N HIS A 87 -8.06 -6.74 -22.54
CA HIS A 87 -8.02 -8.03 -23.25
C HIS A 87 -7.13 -9.13 -22.64
N HIS A 88 -6.42 -8.87 -21.54
CA HIS A 88 -5.70 -9.92 -20.80
C HIS A 88 -6.41 -10.22 -19.48
N TYR A 89 -6.56 -11.50 -19.16
CA TYR A 89 -7.17 -12.06 -17.95
C TYR A 89 -6.81 -11.25 -16.66
N PRO A 90 -7.75 -11.13 -15.69
CA PRO A 90 -7.53 -10.38 -14.47
C PRO A 90 -6.64 -11.18 -13.52
N VAL A 91 -5.32 -11.01 -13.62
CA VAL A 91 -4.39 -11.49 -12.61
C VAL A 91 -3.73 -10.26 -12.00
N CYS A 92 -4.14 -9.92 -10.78
CA CYS A 92 -3.41 -9.01 -9.90
C CYS A 92 -2.12 -9.72 -9.48
N VAL A 93 -1.01 -9.44 -10.16
CA VAL A 93 0.30 -9.85 -9.67
C VAL A 93 0.89 -8.65 -8.94
N LEU A 94 0.93 -8.72 -7.61
CA LEU A 94 1.99 -8.05 -6.86
C LEU A 94 3.26 -8.82 -7.23
N LEU A 95 3.94 -8.36 -8.27
CA LEU A 95 5.25 -8.91 -8.64
C LEU A 95 6.19 -8.53 -7.49
N ASN A 96 6.36 -9.48 -6.57
CA ASN A 96 7.56 -9.55 -5.75
C ASN A 96 8.73 -9.62 -6.73
N ILE A 97 9.59 -8.60 -6.67
CA ILE A 97 10.97 -8.72 -7.13
C ILE A 97 11.65 -9.80 -6.28
#